data_AF-A0A7Y8LVV7-F1
#
_entry.id   AF-A0A7Y8LVV7-F1
#
_cell.length_a   1.000
_cell.length_b   1.000
_cell.length_c   1.000
_cell.angle_alpha   90.00
_cell.angle_beta   90.00
_cell.angle_gamma   90.00
#
_symmetry.space_group_name_H-M   'P 1'
#
loop_
_entity.id
_entity.type
_entity.pdbx_description
1 polymer ?
#
loop_
_entity_poly.entity_id
_entity_poly.type
_entity_poly.pdbx_seq_one_letter_code
_entity_poly.pdbx_strand_id
1 'polypeptide(L)'
;MQIFYWLALLVVIGMAIFAVQNSTAPPVVIKFLIWRFETSLLYTILGSIGLGILITLFFWVPRTIKTSMRSKELKREVKNLETVLYKPASLGQDRDKIKES
;
A
#
# COMPACT_ATOMS: atom_id res chain seq x y z
N MET A 1 -2.62 -18.04 -1.06
CA MET A 1 -1.94 -17.34 -2.18
C MET A 1 -2.48 -17.74 -3.55
N GLN A 2 -2.70 -19.02 -3.87
CA GLN A 2 -3.13 -19.44 -5.21
C GLN A 2 -4.56 -19.03 -5.61
N ILE A 3 -5.48 -18.92 -4.65
CA ILE A 3 -6.88 -18.52 -4.91
C ILE A 3 -7.00 -17.14 -5.59
N PHE A 4 -6.07 -16.22 -5.31
CA PHE A 4 -6.06 -14.89 -5.94
C PHE A 4 -5.76 -14.95 -7.43
N TYR A 5 -4.91 -15.89 -7.87
CA TYR A 5 -4.64 -16.07 -9.30
C TYR A 5 -5.86 -16.60 -10.04
N TRP A 6 -6.59 -17.55 -9.44
CA TRP A 6 -7.85 -18.05 -9.99
C TRP A 6 -8.91 -16.96 -10.06
N LEU A 7 -9.03 -16.14 -9.02
CA LEU A 7 -9.96 -15.01 -9.02
C LEU A 7 -9.58 -13.96 -10.07
N ALA A 8 -8.29 -13.63 -10.18
CA ALA A 8 -7.80 -12.70 -11.19
C ALA A 8 -8.08 -13.21 -12.62
N LEU A 9 -7.85 -14.51 -12.87
CA LEU A 9 -8.17 -15.14 -14.15
C LEU A 9 -9.66 -15.03 -14.46
N LEU A 10 -10.53 -15.30 -13.49
CA LEU A 10 -11.98 -15.19 -13.64
C LEU A 10 -12.40 -13.74 -13.98
N VAL A 11 -11.81 -12.75 -13.33
CA VAL A 11 -12.05 -11.33 -13.64
C VAL A 11 -11.58 -10.97 -15.05
N VAL A 12 -10.41 -11.43 -15.48
CA VAL A 12 -9.87 -11.18 -16.83
C VAL A 12 -10.76 -11.81 -17.90
N ILE A 13 -11.21 -13.05 -17.71
CA ILE A 13 -12.15 -13.71 -18.62
C ILE A 13 -13.47 -12.95 -18.68
N GLY A 14 -14.01 -12.56 -17.52
CA GLY A 14 -15.24 -11.74 -17.44
C GLY A 14 -15.10 -10.41 -18.18
N MET A 15 -13.96 -9.73 -18.03
CA MET A 15 -13.64 -8.50 -18.76
C MET A 15 -13.55 -8.71 -20.27
N ALA A 16 -12.95 -9.81 -20.74
CA ALA A 16 -12.85 -10.13 -22.16
C ALA A 16 -14.24 -10.39 -22.76
N ILE A 17 -15.07 -11.19 -22.09
CA ILE A 17 -16.46 -11.44 -22.49
C ILE A 17 -17.24 -10.12 -22.52
N PHE A 18 -17.12 -9.31 -21.47
CA PHE A 18 -17.76 -8.00 -21.40
C PHE A 18 -17.35 -7.09 -22.56
N ALA A 19 -16.05 -7.04 -22.89
CA ALA A 19 -15.53 -6.24 -24.01
C ALA A 19 -16.12 -6.70 -25.35
N VAL A 20 -16.19 -8.01 -25.60
CA VAL A 20 -16.74 -8.57 -26.84
C VAL A 20 -18.24 -8.29 -26.94
N GLN A 21 -19.00 -8.58 -25.88
CA GLN A 21 -20.46 -8.40 -25.88
C GLN A 21 -20.88 -6.94 -26.01
N ASN A 22 -20.09 -5.99 -25.49
CA ASN A 22 -20.39 -4.56 -25.53
C ASN A 22 -19.62 -3.82 -26.64
N SER A 23 -18.96 -4.55 -27.56
CA SER A 23 -18.13 -3.95 -28.61
C SER A 23 -18.92 -3.08 -29.61
N THR A 24 -20.20 -3.39 -29.83
CA THR A 24 -21.10 -2.63 -30.71
C THR A 24 -22.05 -1.70 -29.95
N ALA A 25 -21.90 -1.60 -28.62
CA ALA A 25 -22.75 -0.73 -27.81
C ALA A 25 -22.48 0.75 -28.17
N PRO A 26 -23.52 1.61 -28.13
CA PRO A 26 -23.34 3.04 -28.31
C PRO A 26 -22.31 3.62 -27.32
N PRO A 27 -21.55 4.66 -27.71
CA PRO A 27 -20.61 5.33 -26.81
C PRO A 27 -21.31 5.87 -25.55
N VAL A 28 -20.64 5.77 -24.41
CA VAL A 28 -21.07 6.37 -23.15
C VAL A 28 -20.64 7.83 -23.14
N VAL A 29 -21.60 8.72 -22.89
CA VAL A 29 -21.37 10.16 -22.78
C VAL A 29 -21.28 10.55 -21.30
N ILE A 30 -20.10 11.02 -20.89
CA ILE A 30 -19.83 11.54 -19.55
C ILE A 30 -19.86 13.06 -19.63
N LYS A 31 -20.73 13.69 -18.84
CA LYS A 31 -20.80 15.16 -18.72
C LYS A 31 -20.41 15.56 -17.30
N PHE A 32 -19.40 16.39 -17.17
CA PHE A 32 -18.94 16.92 -15.88
C PHE A 32 -18.61 18.41 -15.99
N LEU A 33 -19.44 19.25 -15.38
CA LEU A 33 -19.32 20.70 -15.45
C LEU A 33 -19.29 21.20 -16.90
N ILE A 34 -18.14 21.67 -17.41
CA ILE A 34 -17.93 22.08 -18.80
C ILE A 34 -17.37 20.97 -19.72
N TRP A 35 -17.02 19.81 -19.16
CA TRP A 35 -16.46 18.70 -19.92
C TRP A 35 -17.55 17.77 -20.44
N ARG A 36 -17.40 17.36 -21.70
CA ARG A 36 -18.16 16.28 -22.33
C ARG A 36 -17.16 15.32 -22.95
N PHE A 37 -17.21 14.07 -22.54
CA PHE A 37 -16.34 13.02 -23.02
C PHE A 37 -17.16 11.83 -23.49
N GLU A 38 -16.80 11.28 -24.65
CA GLU A 38 -17.49 10.13 -25.24
C GLU A 38 -16.49 9.00 -25.40
N THR A 39 -16.81 7.84 -24.84
CA THR A 39 -15.91 6.69 -24.90
C THR A 39 -16.69 5.38 -24.83
N SER A 40 -16.02 4.26 -25.11
CA SER A 40 -16.66 2.95 -24.96
C SER A 40 -16.94 2.67 -23.49
N LEU A 41 -17.97 1.86 -23.22
CA LEU A 41 -18.32 1.46 -21.86
C LEU A 41 -17.14 0.80 -21.12
N LEU A 42 -16.34 0.00 -21.84
CA LEU A 42 -15.13 -0.64 -21.30
C LEU A 42 -14.10 0.39 -20.82
N TYR A 43 -13.79 1.39 -21.65
CA TYR A 43 -12.82 2.42 -21.29
C TYR A 43 -13.33 3.30 -20.15
N THR A 44 -14.63 3.60 -20.09
CA THR A 44 -15.24 4.30 -18.95
C THR A 44 -15.00 3.56 -17.63
N ILE A 45 -15.29 2.26 -17.59
CA ILE A 45 -15.15 1.45 -16.37
C ILE A 45 -13.68 1.32 -15.99
N LEU A 46 -12.82 0.97 -16.95
CA LEU A 46 -11.37 0.84 -16.72
C LEU A 46 -10.74 2.15 -16.23
N GLY A 47 -11.08 3.26 -16.87
CA GLY A 47 -10.61 4.59 -16.47
C GLY A 47 -11.08 4.98 -15.08
N SER A 48 -12.34 4.69 -14.73
CA SER A 48 -12.90 4.99 -13.40
C SER A 48 -12.22 4.18 -12.29
N ILE A 49 -12.03 2.87 -12.51
CA ILE A 49 -11.30 2.01 -11.56
C ILE A 49 -9.86 2.47 -11.42
N GLY A 50 -9.17 2.73 -12.54
CA GLY A 50 -7.79 3.20 -12.56
C GLY A 50 -7.63 4.52 -11.80
N LEU A 51 -8.53 5.49 -12.00
CA LEU A 51 -8.56 6.75 -11.27
C LEU A 51 -8.80 6.53 -9.77
N GLY A 52 -9.73 5.67 -9.39
CA GLY A 52 -9.98 5.33 -7.98
C GLY A 52 -8.75 4.75 -7.29
N ILE A 53 -8.01 3.86 -7.97
CA ILE A 53 -6.74 3.32 -7.48
C ILE A 53 -5.70 4.44 -7.35
N LEU A 54 -5.56 5.30 -8.36
CA LEU A 54 -4.63 6.44 -8.33
C LEU A 54 -4.91 7.36 -7.14
N ILE A 55 -6.17 7.74 -6.94
CA ILE A 55 -6.60 8.59 -5.82
C ILE A 55 -6.28 7.89 -4.49
N THR A 56 -6.60 6.61 -4.37
CA THR A 56 -6.30 5.82 -3.15
C THR A 56 -4.81 5.81 -2.85
N LEU A 57 -3.96 5.54 -3.85
CA LEU A 57 -2.52 5.56 -3.70
C LEU A 57 -2.01 6.96 -3.31
N PHE A 58 -2.53 8.00 -3.95
CA PHE A 58 -2.15 9.38 -3.70
C PHE A 58 -2.33 9.77 -2.22
N PHE A 59 -3.43 9.36 -1.60
CA PHE A 59 -3.67 9.59 -0.17
C PHE A 59 -2.97 8.59 0.76
N TRP A 60 -2.76 7.34 0.32
CA TRP A 60 -2.16 6.30 1.14
C TRP A 60 -0.64 6.43 1.28
N VAL A 61 0.08 6.78 0.22
CA VAL A 61 1.54 6.92 0.20
C VAL A 61 2.08 7.85 1.30
N PRO A 62 1.63 9.11 1.47
CA PRO A 62 2.17 10.00 2.49
C PRO A 62 1.88 9.49 3.91
N ARG A 63 0.75 8.81 4.13
CA ARG A 63 0.42 8.18 5.42
C ARG A 63 1.43 7.10 5.76
N THR A 64 1.73 6.21 4.82
CA THR A 64 2.69 5.12 5.01
C THR A 64 4.11 5.62 5.26
N ILE A 65 4.54 6.70 4.58
CA ILE A 65 5.85 7.32 4.80
C ILE A 65 5.97 7.84 6.24
N LYS A 66 4.98 8.60 6.73
CA LYS A 66 4.98 9.11 8.11
C LYS A 66 5.03 7.99 9.14
N THR A 67 4.25 6.93 8.94
CA THR A 67 4.27 5.76 9.83
C THR A 67 5.64 5.09 9.83
N SER A 68 6.27 4.93 8.67
CA SER A 68 7.62 4.35 8.57
C SER A 68 8.68 5.17 9.30
N MET A 69 8.63 6.50 9.19
CA MET A 69 9.54 7.39 9.92
C MET A 69 9.37 7.25 11.43
N ARG A 70 8.12 7.29 11.92
CA ARG A 70 7.81 7.11 13.34
C ARG A 70 8.24 5.73 13.86
N SER A 71 8.04 4.67 13.08
CA SER A 71 8.52 3.34 13.46
C SER A 71 10.04 3.27 13.57
N LYS A 72 10.80 3.99 12.73
CA LYS A 72 12.26 4.06 12.84
C LYS A 72 12.70 4.82 14.09
N GLU A 73 12.00 5.89 14.43
CA GLU A 73 12.26 6.68 15.64
C GLU A 73 12.00 5.87 16.91
N LEU A 74 10.84 5.22 17.03
CA LEU A 74 10.52 4.33 18.14
C LEU A 74 11.55 3.21 18.31
N LYS A 75 12.00 2.60 17.20
CA LYS A 75 13.06 1.56 17.25
C LYS A 75 14.39 2.09 17.76
N ARG A 76 14.75 3.34 17.43
CA ARG A 76 15.96 3.98 17.96
C ARG A 76 15.83 4.25 19.45
N GLU A 77 14.68 4.74 19.89
CA GLU A 77 14.40 5.01 21.30
C GLU A 77 14.47 3.71 22.13
N VAL A 78 13.82 2.63 21.67
CA VAL A 78 13.91 1.31 22.30
C VAL A 78 15.37 0.84 22.43
N LYS A 79 16.16 0.93 21.35
CA LYS A 79 17.58 0.55 21.38
C LYS A 79 18.40 1.38 22.37
N ASN A 80 18.12 2.69 22.44
CA ASN A 80 18.80 3.58 23.37
C ASN A 80 18.44 3.24 24.82
N LEU A 81 17.16 2.99 25.11
CA LEU A 81 16.70 2.57 26.44
C LEU A 81 17.30 1.22 26.85
N GLU A 82 17.31 0.23 25.96
CA GLU A 82 17.97 -1.06 26.21
C GLU A 82 19.46 -0.88 26.53
N THR A 83 20.14 -0.01 25.78
CA THR A 83 21.56 0.30 26.02
C THR A 83 21.74 0.96 27.39
N VAL A 84 20.88 1.91 27.79
CA VAL A 84 20.97 2.57 29.10
C VAL A 84 20.63 1.62 30.25
N LEU A 85 19.70 0.69 30.07
CA LEU A 85 19.27 -0.24 31.12
C LEU A 85 20.25 -1.40 31.31
N TYR A 86 20.75 -2.00 30.23
CA TYR A 86 21.62 -3.18 30.30
C TYR A 86 23.11 -2.86 30.47
N LYS A 87 23.61 -1.73 29.93
CA LYS A 87 25.02 -1.34 30.05
C LYS A 87 25.52 -1.14 31.49
N PRO A 88 24.78 -0.52 32.43
CA PRO A 88 25.21 -0.44 33.83
C PRO A 88 25.14 -1.79 34.56
N ALA A 89 24.20 -2.66 34.20
CA ALA A 89 24.11 -4.02 34.77
C ALA A 89 25.31 -4.90 34.34
N SER A 90 25.77 -4.79 33.09
CA SER A 90 26.97 -5.47 32.62
C SER A 90 28.28 -4.90 33.19
N LEU A 91 28.33 -3.58 33.46
CA LEU A 91 29.52 -2.93 34.03
C LEU A 91 29.70 -3.22 35.53
N GLY A 92 28.61 -3.47 36.28
CA GLY A 92 28.69 -3.93 37.66
C GLY A 92 29.26 -5.35 37.76
N GLN A 93 28.80 -6.25 36.88
CA GLN A 93 29.24 -7.65 36.87
C GLN A 93 30.71 -7.82 36.44
N ASP A 94 31.21 -6.95 35.54
CA ASP A 94 32.61 -6.95 35.10
C ASP A 94 33.55 -6.39 36.19
N ARG A 95 33.10 -5.37 36.94
CA ARG A 95 33.88 -4.82 38.06
C ARG A 95 34.04 -5.79 39.23
N ASP A 96 33.02 -6.61 39.52
CA ASP A 96 33.10 -7.59 40.59
C ASP A 96 34.06 -8.75 40.24
N LYS A 97 34.12 -9.16 38.97
CA LYS A 97 35.10 -10.17 38.50
C LYS A 97 36.56 -9.71 38.58
N ILE A 98 36.83 -8.41 38.37
CA ILE A 98 38.19 -7.85 38.44
C ILE A 98 38.67 -7.72 39.90
N LYS A 99 37.76 -7.62 40.87
CA LYS A 99 38.12 -7.55 42.30
C LYS A 99 38.41 -8.90 42.94
N GLU A 100 37.96 -10.00 42.34
CA GLU A 100 38.19 -11.37 42.83
C GLU A 100 39.47 -12.04 42.26
N SER A 101 40.21 -11.38 41.34
CA SER A 101 41.50 -11.84 40.82
C SER A 101 42.68 -11.12 41.47
#